data_AF-A0A0X3NXV6-F1
#
_entry.id   AF-A0A0X3NXV6-F1
#
_cell.length_a   1.000
_cell.length_b   1.000
_cell.length_c   1.000
_cell.angle_alpha   90.00
_cell.angle_beta   90.00
_cell.angle_gamma   90.00
#
_symmetry.space_group_name_H-M   'P 1'
#
loop_
_entity.id
_entity.type
_entity.pdbx_description
1 polymer ?
#
loop_
_entity_poly.entity_id
_entity_poly.type
_entity_poly.pdbx_seq_one_letter_code
_entity_poly.pdbx_strand_id
1 'polypeptide(L)'
;MSFVIWLIYVCYASAQTEFNVHNVNVRKDTDFEFVTVVSASSAVPQNTIWATGTLDNPCESPWACIQFYPSKRSVLISGNLKNGYAAITLYPENPNLPIIAVVLVEGNVWAPNFPNVQFIKSIDLSRDLSDKRILVFDEDIQAITLHGEIIPFSDRENGRVLKLQRPYDPNRSYQRKFMRVTGKMETNVQTLTLAVGPGINPTYKFLPTEESRMPKNVVEVLVWPKRSFGSTE
;
A
#
# COMPACT_ATOMS: atom_id res chain seq x y z
N MET A 1 22.62 63.58 -22.80
CA MET A 1 22.90 62.44 -21.90
C MET A 1 21.60 61.68 -21.72
N SER A 2 21.39 60.61 -22.49
CA SER A 2 20.16 59.80 -22.43
C SER A 2 20.41 58.55 -21.60
N PHE A 3 19.72 58.43 -20.47
CA PHE A 3 19.67 57.21 -19.67
C PHE A 3 18.67 56.25 -20.30
N VAL A 4 19.14 55.13 -20.82
CA VAL A 4 18.29 54.02 -21.29
C VAL A 4 17.96 53.15 -20.07
N ILE A 5 16.74 53.24 -19.57
CA ILE A 5 16.21 52.36 -18.53
C ILE A 5 15.84 51.03 -19.20
N TRP A 6 16.65 50.00 -18.97
CA TRP A 6 16.29 48.62 -19.32
C TRP A 6 15.27 48.09 -18.31
N LEU A 7 13.99 48.11 -18.70
CA LEU A 7 12.92 47.36 -18.04
C LEU A 7 13.12 45.88 -18.32
N ILE A 8 13.76 45.16 -17.39
CA ILE A 8 13.77 43.71 -17.40
C ILE A 8 12.37 43.25 -16.97
N TYR A 9 11.53 42.94 -17.96
CA TYR A 9 10.28 42.23 -17.74
C TYR A 9 10.63 40.80 -17.31
N VAL A 10 10.68 40.57 -16.00
CA VAL A 10 10.72 39.21 -15.45
C VAL A 10 9.34 38.63 -15.65
N CYS A 11 9.15 37.89 -16.75
CA CYS A 11 8.01 37.01 -16.90
C CYS A 11 8.09 35.94 -15.81
N TYR A 12 7.39 36.14 -14.71
CA TYR A 12 7.00 35.03 -13.84
C TYR A 12 6.04 34.16 -14.65
N ALA A 13 6.61 33.16 -15.34
CA ALA A 13 5.85 31.99 -15.75
C ALA A 13 5.40 31.29 -14.46
N SER A 14 4.23 31.68 -13.96
CA SER A 14 3.48 30.91 -12.98
C SER A 14 3.10 29.59 -13.63
N ALA A 15 4.01 28.61 -13.58
CA ALA A 15 3.69 27.22 -13.85
C ALA A 15 2.75 26.73 -12.75
N GLN A 16 1.44 26.90 -12.97
CA GLN A 16 0.40 26.44 -12.06
C GLN A 16 0.31 24.91 -12.10
N THR A 17 1.04 24.27 -11.17
CA THR A 17 0.58 23.16 -10.31
C THR A 17 -0.20 22.00 -10.95
N GLU A 18 0.44 21.17 -11.77
CA GLU A 18 -0.09 19.84 -12.14
C GLU A 18 0.47 18.65 -11.31
N PHE A 19 1.41 18.90 -10.37
CA PHE A 19 2.15 17.81 -9.71
C PHE A 19 1.42 17.08 -8.55
N ASN A 20 0.18 17.43 -8.20
CA ASN A 20 -0.52 16.84 -7.04
C ASN A 20 -1.92 16.31 -7.37
N VAL A 21 -2.28 16.20 -8.65
CA VAL A 21 -3.55 15.60 -9.06
C VAL A 21 -3.27 14.24 -9.70
N HIS A 22 -3.87 13.19 -9.17
CA HIS A 22 -3.75 11.82 -9.65
C HIS A 22 -5.08 11.37 -10.24
N ASN A 23 -5.09 11.06 -11.53
CA ASN A 23 -6.27 10.52 -12.20
C ASN A 23 -6.26 8.99 -12.10
N VAL A 24 -7.39 8.41 -11.71
CA VAL A 24 -7.58 6.97 -11.55
C VAL A 24 -8.80 6.57 -12.37
N ASN A 25 -8.60 5.79 -13.43
CA ASN A 25 -9.70 5.32 -14.26
C ASN A 25 -10.42 4.16 -13.57
N VAL A 26 -11.71 4.33 -13.30
CA VAL A 26 -12.57 3.35 -12.64
C VAL A 26 -13.71 2.96 -13.59
N ARG A 27 -14.15 1.72 -13.55
CA ARG A 27 -15.20 1.23 -14.44
C ARG A 27 -16.55 1.70 -13.93
N LYS A 28 -17.38 2.23 -14.82
CA LYS A 28 -18.74 2.65 -14.47
C LYS A 28 -19.58 1.49 -13.96
N ASP A 29 -20.51 1.84 -13.09
CA ASP A 29 -21.51 0.96 -12.50
C ASP A 29 -20.90 -0.27 -11.79
N THR A 30 -19.68 -0.12 -11.28
CA THR A 30 -18.98 -1.17 -10.54
C THR A 30 -18.44 -0.69 -9.21
N ASP A 31 -18.41 -1.62 -8.27
CA ASP A 31 -17.68 -1.46 -7.02
C ASP A 31 -16.18 -1.43 -7.33
N PHE A 32 -15.46 -0.50 -6.70
CA PHE A 32 -14.04 -0.34 -6.91
C PHE A 32 -13.28 -0.33 -5.61
N GLU A 33 -12.02 -0.74 -5.71
CA GLU A 33 -11.05 -0.61 -4.66
C GLU A 33 -9.73 -0.08 -5.23
N PHE A 34 -9.18 0.93 -4.59
CA PHE A 34 -7.93 1.56 -4.99
C PHE A 34 -6.95 1.57 -3.82
N VAL A 35 -5.72 1.12 -4.07
CA VAL A 35 -4.64 1.11 -3.09
C VAL A 35 -3.42 1.84 -3.64
N THR A 36 -2.91 2.79 -2.86
CA THR A 36 -1.70 3.56 -3.17
C THR A 36 -0.88 3.89 -1.92
N VAL A 37 0.35 4.31 -2.11
CA VAL A 37 1.23 4.83 -1.06
C VAL A 37 1.04 6.35 -0.96
N VAL A 38 0.86 6.86 0.25
CA VAL A 38 0.71 8.29 0.56
C VAL A 38 1.68 8.70 1.66
N SER A 39 1.78 10.00 1.95
CA SER A 39 2.56 10.50 3.09
C SER A 39 2.04 9.90 4.41
N ALA A 40 2.93 9.60 5.36
CA ALA A 40 2.52 9.18 6.70
C ALA A 40 1.64 10.24 7.40
N SER A 41 1.88 11.53 7.09
CA SER A 41 1.10 12.66 7.60
C SER A 41 -0.24 12.88 6.89
N SER A 42 -0.55 12.12 5.84
CA SER A 42 -1.84 12.25 5.13
C SER A 42 -3.00 11.92 6.06
N ALA A 43 -4.03 12.74 6.05
CA ALA A 43 -5.26 12.52 6.79
C ALA A 43 -6.48 12.73 5.89
N VAL A 44 -7.58 12.08 6.26
CA VAL A 44 -8.89 12.38 5.66
C VAL A 44 -9.31 13.78 6.15
N PRO A 45 -9.75 14.70 5.27
CA PRO A 45 -10.25 16.00 5.70
C PRO A 45 -11.50 15.86 6.57
N GLN A 46 -11.67 16.74 7.56
CA GLN A 46 -12.83 16.69 8.47
C GLN A 46 -14.19 16.87 7.76
N ASN A 47 -14.23 17.62 6.66
CA ASN A 47 -15.47 17.95 5.92
C ASN A 47 -15.56 17.17 4.62
N THR A 48 -15.44 15.85 4.69
CA THR A 48 -15.48 15.00 3.49
C THR A 48 -16.68 14.06 3.49
N ILE A 49 -17.14 13.69 2.30
CA ILE A 49 -18.21 12.69 2.12
C ILE A 49 -17.72 11.25 2.32
N TRP A 50 -16.42 11.06 2.40
CA TRP A 50 -15.78 9.76 2.56
C TRP A 50 -15.79 9.33 4.03
N ALA A 51 -16.31 8.13 4.29
CA ALA A 51 -16.15 7.50 5.59
C ALA A 51 -14.68 7.16 5.86
N THR A 52 -14.32 6.98 7.13
CA THR A 52 -12.98 6.51 7.52
C THR A 52 -13.09 5.12 8.14
N GLY A 53 -12.41 4.14 7.56
CA GLY A 53 -12.38 2.77 8.05
C GLY A 53 -11.31 2.56 9.13
N THR A 54 -11.52 1.55 9.97
CA THR A 54 -10.56 1.08 10.98
C THR A 54 -10.28 -0.42 10.78
N LEU A 55 -9.38 -1.01 11.58
CA LEU A 55 -9.19 -2.46 11.51
C LEU A 55 -10.42 -3.24 12.02
N ASP A 56 -11.14 -2.69 13.01
CA ASP A 56 -12.36 -3.31 13.56
C ASP A 56 -13.57 -3.10 12.64
N ASN A 57 -13.61 -1.98 11.91
CA ASN A 57 -14.65 -1.64 10.94
C ASN A 57 -13.99 -1.28 9.60
N PRO A 58 -13.51 -2.28 8.84
CA PRO A 58 -12.77 -2.05 7.61
C PRO A 58 -13.66 -1.44 6.52
N CYS A 59 -13.04 -0.66 5.63
CA CYS A 59 -13.74 -0.17 4.45
C CYS A 59 -14.16 -1.34 3.55
N GLU A 60 -15.35 -1.26 2.98
CA GLU A 60 -15.88 -2.26 2.06
C GLU A 60 -16.70 -1.56 0.98
N SER A 61 -16.48 -1.95 -0.27
CA SER A 61 -17.35 -1.51 -1.37
C SER A 61 -18.75 -2.10 -1.18
N PRO A 62 -19.85 -1.39 -1.51
CA PRO A 62 -19.90 -0.19 -2.35
C PRO A 62 -19.67 1.14 -1.62
N TRP A 63 -19.37 1.15 -0.33
CA TRP A 63 -19.33 2.39 0.45
C TRP A 63 -18.07 3.22 0.22
N ALA A 64 -18.28 4.52 -0.02
CA ALA A 64 -17.22 5.51 -0.17
C ALA A 64 -16.45 5.65 1.17
N CYS A 65 -15.31 4.98 1.25
CA CYS A 65 -14.57 4.85 2.49
C CYS A 65 -13.05 4.88 2.24
N ILE A 66 -12.31 5.49 3.16
CA ILE A 66 -10.86 5.60 3.15
C ILE A 66 -10.30 4.92 4.38
N GLN A 67 -9.29 4.08 4.20
CA GLN A 67 -8.59 3.42 5.29
C GLN A 67 -7.08 3.57 5.11
N PHE A 68 -6.40 3.94 6.19
CA PHE A 68 -4.94 4.01 6.21
C PHE A 68 -4.36 2.82 6.98
N TYR A 69 -3.27 2.25 6.46
CA TYR A 69 -2.55 1.18 7.14
C TYR A 69 -1.19 1.67 7.65
N PRO A 70 -0.82 1.39 8.92
CA PRO A 70 0.38 1.96 9.54
C PRO A 70 1.68 1.61 8.81
N SER A 71 2.62 2.57 8.75
CA SER A 71 3.87 2.45 7.99
C SER A 71 4.74 1.26 8.40
N LYS A 72 4.93 1.06 9.71
CA LYS A 72 5.79 0.01 10.27
C LYS A 72 5.10 -1.34 10.38
N ARG A 73 3.78 -1.40 10.21
CA ARG A 73 2.96 -2.60 10.41
C ARG A 73 2.28 -3.10 9.15
N SER A 74 2.68 -2.60 7.98
CA SER A 74 2.04 -3.02 6.73
C SER A 74 3.03 -3.19 5.59
N VAL A 75 2.73 -4.16 4.73
CA VAL A 75 3.41 -4.38 3.45
C VAL A 75 2.37 -4.67 2.39
N LEU A 76 2.70 -4.36 1.14
CA LEU A 76 1.86 -4.63 -0.02
C LEU A 76 2.60 -5.58 -0.95
N ILE A 77 1.93 -6.67 -1.32
CA ILE A 77 2.42 -7.66 -2.26
C ILE A 77 1.63 -7.49 -3.55
N SER A 78 2.31 -7.52 -4.70
CA SER A 78 1.67 -7.37 -6.00
C SER A 78 2.45 -8.10 -7.09
N GLY A 79 1.82 -8.30 -8.24
CA GLY A 79 2.40 -9.09 -9.33
C GLY A 79 2.07 -10.58 -9.17
N ASN A 80 2.72 -11.42 -9.97
CA ASN A 80 2.44 -12.85 -9.99
C ASN A 80 3.67 -13.62 -9.54
N LEU A 81 3.43 -14.71 -8.81
CA LEU A 81 4.43 -15.76 -8.66
C LEU A 81 4.63 -16.40 -10.04
N LYS A 82 5.87 -16.61 -10.49
CA LYS A 82 6.11 -17.23 -11.79
C LYS A 82 6.16 -18.74 -11.66
N ASN A 83 6.85 -19.26 -10.65
CA ASN A 83 6.97 -20.66 -10.29
C ASN A 83 7.40 -20.84 -8.81
N GLY A 84 6.97 -21.94 -8.20
CA GLY A 84 7.54 -22.37 -6.92
C GLY A 84 6.96 -21.62 -5.71
N TYR A 85 7.82 -20.93 -4.96
CA TYR A 85 7.44 -20.23 -3.73
C TYR A 85 8.09 -18.85 -3.64
N ALA A 86 7.45 -17.96 -2.90
CA ALA A 86 8.05 -16.76 -2.37
C ALA A 86 7.84 -16.76 -0.85
N ALA A 87 8.77 -16.17 -0.09
CA ALA A 87 8.55 -15.98 1.32
C ALA A 87 9.15 -14.68 1.82
N ILE A 88 8.54 -14.13 2.85
CA ILE A 88 9.03 -12.97 3.58
C ILE A 88 9.25 -13.39 5.03
N THR A 89 10.49 -13.28 5.49
CA THR A 89 10.83 -13.42 6.91
C THR A 89 10.73 -12.05 7.55
N LEU A 90 9.97 -11.95 8.65
CA LEU A 90 9.64 -10.72 9.35
C LEU A 90 10.27 -10.76 10.74
N TYR A 91 11.06 -9.73 11.02
CA TYR A 91 11.70 -9.52 12.32
C TYR A 91 10.88 -8.48 13.10
N PRO A 92 10.39 -8.80 14.31
CA PRO A 92 9.61 -7.86 15.11
C PRO A 92 10.53 -6.80 15.72
N GLU A 93 10.00 -5.58 15.89
CA GLU A 93 10.67 -4.53 16.68
C GLU A 93 10.66 -4.87 18.17
N ASN A 94 9.64 -5.59 18.65
CA ASN A 94 9.61 -6.14 20.01
C ASN A 94 10.47 -7.41 20.09
N PRO A 95 11.60 -7.41 20.84
CA PRO A 95 12.53 -8.53 20.89
C PRO A 95 11.96 -9.78 21.60
N ASN A 96 10.83 -9.65 22.31
CA ASN A 96 10.14 -10.77 22.95
C ASN A 96 9.27 -11.58 21.98
N LEU A 97 9.00 -11.05 20.79
CA LEU A 97 8.24 -11.74 19.76
C LEU A 97 9.15 -12.67 18.93
N PRO A 98 8.60 -13.75 18.37
CA PRO A 98 9.33 -14.64 17.48
C PRO A 98 9.54 -14.01 16.09
N ILE A 99 10.56 -14.45 15.37
CA ILE A 99 10.69 -14.22 13.93
C ILE A 99 9.68 -15.14 13.22
N ILE A 100 8.94 -14.58 12.28
CA ILE A 100 7.93 -15.32 11.51
C ILE A 100 8.26 -15.30 10.03
N ALA A 101 7.76 -16.28 9.28
CA ALA A 101 7.75 -16.24 7.83
C ALA A 101 6.32 -16.28 7.30
N VAL A 102 6.02 -15.43 6.32
CA VAL A 102 4.84 -15.57 5.47
C VAL A 102 5.29 -16.17 4.15
N VAL A 103 4.75 -17.34 3.82
CA VAL A 103 5.11 -18.12 2.64
C VAL A 103 3.95 -18.07 1.66
N LEU A 104 4.24 -17.65 0.44
CA LEU A 104 3.34 -17.59 -0.68
C LEU A 104 3.65 -18.76 -1.60
N VAL A 105 2.67 -19.62 -1.82
CA VAL A 105 2.82 -20.83 -2.65
C VAL A 105 1.71 -20.87 -3.69
N GLU A 106 1.98 -21.49 -4.83
CA GLU A 106 0.94 -21.83 -5.80
C GLU A 106 0.74 -23.35 -5.79
N GLY A 107 -0.34 -23.81 -5.15
CA GLY A 107 -0.64 -25.24 -5.01
C GLY A 107 0.29 -25.97 -4.03
N ASN A 108 0.56 -27.25 -4.29
CA ASN A 108 1.33 -28.12 -3.38
C ASN A 108 2.85 -27.98 -3.57
N VAL A 109 3.37 -26.76 -3.52
CA VAL A 109 4.81 -26.51 -3.58
C VAL A 109 5.41 -26.58 -2.17
N TRP A 110 6.51 -27.31 -2.03
CA TRP A 110 7.29 -27.34 -0.80
C TRP A 110 8.13 -26.07 -0.65
N ALA A 111 7.93 -25.33 0.44
CA ALA A 111 8.80 -24.23 0.84
C ALA A 111 9.94 -24.76 1.73
N PRO A 112 11.16 -24.23 1.60
CA PRO A 112 12.27 -24.66 2.43
C PRO A 112 12.11 -24.25 3.89
N ASN A 113 12.88 -24.90 4.76
CA ASN A 113 13.02 -24.46 6.14
C ASN A 113 13.74 -23.10 6.18
N PHE A 114 13.13 -22.13 6.87
CA PHE A 114 13.72 -20.81 7.09
C PHE A 114 14.50 -20.82 8.41
N PRO A 115 15.82 -20.56 8.39
CA PRO A 115 16.62 -20.58 9.61
C PRO A 115 16.14 -19.50 10.58
N ASN A 116 16.09 -19.84 11.87
CA ASN A 116 15.69 -18.95 12.97
C ASN A 116 14.24 -18.43 12.91
N VAL A 117 13.39 -18.99 12.04
CA VAL A 117 11.95 -18.72 12.01
C VAL A 117 11.24 -19.69 12.94
N GLN A 118 10.44 -19.19 13.88
CA GLN A 118 9.68 -20.03 14.81
C GLN A 118 8.27 -20.35 14.30
N PHE A 119 7.68 -19.49 13.47
CA PHE A 119 6.33 -19.67 12.95
C PHE A 119 6.25 -19.38 11.47
N ILE A 120 5.51 -20.23 10.75
CA ILE A 120 5.28 -20.11 9.31
C ILE A 120 3.78 -19.96 9.07
N LYS A 121 3.40 -18.92 8.34
CA LYS A 121 2.05 -18.71 7.82
C LYS A 121 2.09 -18.90 6.31
N SER A 122 1.38 -19.90 5.80
CA SER A 122 1.25 -20.12 4.36
C SER A 122 0.00 -19.42 3.80
N ILE A 123 0.15 -18.82 2.62
CA ILE A 123 -0.94 -18.25 1.82
C ILE A 123 -0.88 -18.95 0.46
N ASP A 124 -1.98 -19.63 0.11
CA ASP A 124 -2.12 -20.29 -1.18
C ASP A 124 -2.64 -19.28 -2.22
N LEU A 125 -1.84 -19.08 -3.27
CA LEU A 125 -2.11 -18.19 -4.38
C LEU A 125 -2.82 -18.90 -5.55
N SER A 126 -2.99 -20.23 -5.53
CA SER A 126 -3.57 -21.00 -6.64
C SER A 126 -4.99 -20.58 -7.03
N ARG A 127 -5.72 -19.98 -6.09
CA ARG A 127 -7.07 -19.43 -6.31
C ARG A 127 -7.13 -17.94 -6.04
N ASP A 128 -5.98 -17.29 -5.86
CA ASP A 128 -5.91 -15.88 -5.54
C ASP A 128 -6.01 -15.06 -6.82
N LEU A 129 -7.17 -14.42 -7.00
CA LEU A 129 -7.41 -13.50 -8.10
C LEU A 129 -7.06 -12.05 -7.74
N SER A 130 -6.35 -11.82 -6.62
CA SER A 130 -5.98 -10.48 -6.19
C SER A 130 -4.83 -9.92 -7.02
N ASP A 131 -5.00 -8.69 -7.48
CA ASP A 131 -3.95 -7.89 -8.12
C ASP A 131 -2.95 -7.38 -7.07
N LYS A 132 -3.43 -7.12 -5.85
CA LYS A 132 -2.60 -6.71 -4.71
C LYS A 132 -3.10 -7.31 -3.39
N ARG A 133 -2.18 -7.61 -2.49
CA ARG A 133 -2.44 -8.08 -1.13
C ARG A 133 -1.75 -7.18 -0.11
N ILE A 134 -2.52 -6.55 0.76
CA ILE A 134 -1.99 -5.82 1.92
C ILE A 134 -1.93 -6.78 3.09
N LEU A 135 -0.74 -6.99 3.65
CA LEU A 135 -0.57 -7.65 4.93
C LEU A 135 -0.44 -6.58 6.00
N VAL A 136 -1.27 -6.65 7.04
CA VAL A 136 -1.27 -5.74 8.18
C VAL A 136 -0.98 -6.54 9.44
N PHE A 137 -0.03 -6.08 10.23
CA PHE A 137 0.38 -6.71 11.46
C PHE A 137 -0.13 -5.90 12.65
N ASP A 138 -0.42 -6.56 13.75
CA ASP A 138 -0.73 -5.90 15.02
C ASP A 138 0.53 -5.29 15.66
N GLU A 139 1.71 -5.80 15.31
CA GLU A 139 3.02 -5.40 15.85
C GLU A 139 3.94 -4.74 14.80
N ASP A 140 4.90 -3.94 15.27
CA ASP A 140 5.84 -3.23 14.40
C ASP A 140 6.92 -4.15 13.82
N ILE A 141 7.14 -4.03 12.51
CA ILE A 141 8.16 -4.77 11.77
C ILE A 141 9.47 -3.97 11.81
N GLN A 142 10.52 -4.58 12.35
CA GLN A 142 11.88 -4.03 12.32
C GLN A 142 12.50 -4.22 10.94
N ALA A 143 12.60 -5.48 10.50
CA ALA A 143 13.29 -5.86 9.27
C ALA A 143 12.54 -6.95 8.51
N ILE A 144 12.84 -7.06 7.21
CA ILE A 144 12.27 -8.05 6.32
C ILE A 144 13.39 -8.67 5.48
N THR A 145 13.40 -9.99 5.37
CA THR A 145 14.23 -10.73 4.42
C THR A 145 13.34 -11.40 3.38
N LEU A 146 13.72 -11.27 2.12
CA LEU A 146 12.99 -11.83 0.99
C LEU A 146 13.62 -13.16 0.58
N HIS A 147 12.79 -14.14 0.24
CA HIS A 147 13.20 -15.47 -0.20
C HIS A 147 12.41 -15.91 -1.43
N GLY A 148 13.05 -16.69 -2.29
CA GLY A 148 12.41 -17.22 -3.49
C GLY A 148 12.07 -16.12 -4.50
N GLU A 149 10.95 -16.27 -5.20
CA GLU A 149 10.57 -15.42 -6.33
C GLU A 149 9.85 -14.12 -5.90
N ILE A 150 10.42 -13.37 -4.96
CA ILE A 150 9.93 -12.04 -4.57
C ILE A 150 11.06 -11.03 -4.49
N ILE A 151 10.82 -9.86 -5.06
CA ILE A 151 11.78 -8.76 -5.10
C ILE A 151 11.22 -7.52 -4.41
N PRO A 152 12.08 -6.60 -3.93
CA PRO A 152 11.60 -5.31 -3.45
C PRO A 152 10.91 -4.53 -4.58
N PHE A 153 9.84 -3.80 -4.26
CA PHE A 153 9.19 -2.94 -5.24
C PHE A 153 10.14 -1.82 -5.72
N SER A 154 10.25 -1.66 -7.04
CA SER A 154 10.94 -0.55 -7.67
C SER A 154 10.09 0.03 -8.82
N ASP A 155 10.11 1.37 -8.98
CA ASP A 155 9.40 2.07 -10.05
C ASP A 155 10.00 1.81 -11.44
N ARG A 156 11.21 1.23 -11.49
CA ARG A 156 11.98 1.01 -12.73
C ARG A 156 11.80 -0.39 -13.31
N GLU A 157 11.41 -1.37 -12.50
CA GLU A 157 11.24 -2.73 -12.99
C GLU A 157 9.85 -2.94 -13.58
N ASN A 158 9.79 -3.05 -14.90
CA ASN A 158 8.64 -3.63 -15.58
C ASN A 158 8.79 -5.15 -15.60
N GLY A 159 7.92 -5.86 -14.86
CA GLY A 159 7.93 -7.31 -14.83
C GLY A 159 6.71 -7.88 -14.11
N ARG A 160 6.21 -9.03 -14.59
CA ARG A 160 5.16 -9.83 -13.94
C ARG A 160 5.72 -10.68 -12.78
N VAL A 161 6.70 -10.17 -12.05
CA VAL A 161 7.31 -10.84 -10.89
C VAL A 161 6.61 -10.34 -9.64
N LEU A 162 6.55 -11.18 -8.61
CA LEU A 162 6.02 -10.80 -7.32
C LEU A 162 6.91 -9.73 -6.65
N LYS A 163 6.29 -8.68 -6.14
CA LYS A 163 6.96 -7.52 -5.55
C LYS A 163 6.46 -7.25 -4.15
N LEU A 164 7.37 -6.95 -3.23
CA LEU A 164 7.06 -6.44 -1.90
C LEU A 164 7.30 -4.93 -1.83
N GLN A 165 6.25 -4.16 -1.59
CA GLN A 165 6.36 -2.75 -1.26
C GLN A 165 6.25 -2.55 0.25
N ARG A 166 7.25 -1.89 0.84
CA ARG A 166 7.23 -1.44 2.23
C ARG A 166 7.04 0.09 2.25
N PRO A 167 6.06 0.61 3.00
CA PRO A 167 5.83 2.05 3.06
C PRO A 167 6.83 2.74 4.00
N TYR A 168 7.22 2.07 5.09
CA TYR A 168 8.31 2.51 5.97
C TYR A 168 9.69 2.24 5.35
N ASP A 169 10.55 3.25 5.39
CA ASP A 169 11.93 3.18 4.94
C ASP A 169 12.80 3.99 5.91
N PRO A 170 13.66 3.36 6.72
CA PRO A 170 14.44 4.06 7.74
C PRO A 170 15.42 5.07 7.14
N ASN A 171 15.78 4.93 5.86
CA ASN A 171 16.70 5.83 5.18
C ASN A 171 16.00 7.03 4.53
N ARG A 172 14.66 7.08 4.54
CA ARG A 172 13.90 8.22 4.01
C ARG A 172 13.64 9.26 5.09
N SER A 173 13.82 10.52 4.72
CA SER A 173 13.49 11.68 5.56
C SER A 173 11.99 11.84 5.81
N TYR A 174 11.14 11.30 4.92
CA TYR A 174 9.70 11.29 5.07
C TYR A 174 9.16 9.85 4.99
N GLN A 175 8.36 9.49 5.99
CA GLN A 175 7.70 8.19 6.05
C GLN A 175 6.41 8.22 5.25
N ARG A 176 6.00 7.04 4.78
CA ARG A 176 4.81 6.84 3.96
C ARG A 176 3.91 5.80 4.59
N LYS A 177 2.66 5.72 4.17
CA LYS A 177 1.69 4.69 4.58
C LYS A 177 0.84 4.27 3.40
N PHE A 178 0.14 3.14 3.51
CA PHE A 178 -0.84 2.78 2.49
C PHE A 178 -2.17 3.47 2.76
N MET A 179 -2.80 3.88 1.67
CA MET A 179 -4.19 4.32 1.63
C MET A 179 -4.96 3.35 0.75
N ARG A 180 -6.06 2.83 1.29
CA ARG A 180 -7.08 2.06 0.58
C ARG A 180 -8.34 2.90 0.49
N VAL A 181 -8.94 2.95 -0.69
CA VAL A 181 -10.19 3.66 -0.97
C VAL A 181 -11.15 2.67 -1.59
N THR A 182 -12.34 2.55 -1.01
CA THR A 182 -13.44 1.72 -1.54
C THR A 182 -14.59 2.63 -1.94
N GLY A 183 -15.43 2.15 -2.85
CA GLY A 183 -16.65 2.84 -3.23
C GLY A 183 -17.35 2.14 -4.38
N LYS A 184 -18.41 2.77 -4.86
CA LYS A 184 -19.08 2.42 -6.10
C LYS A 184 -18.90 3.54 -7.10
N MET A 185 -18.44 3.18 -8.29
CA MET A 185 -18.29 4.13 -9.37
C MET A 185 -19.57 4.20 -10.18
N GLU A 186 -20.19 5.37 -10.20
CA GLU A 186 -21.35 5.66 -11.05
C GLU A 186 -20.87 6.44 -12.31
N THR A 187 -21.68 7.37 -12.81
CA THR A 187 -21.37 8.16 -14.01
C THR A 187 -20.56 9.43 -13.75
N ASN A 188 -20.50 9.89 -12.50
CA ASN A 188 -19.88 11.17 -12.12
C ASN A 188 -18.48 10.98 -11.55
N VAL A 189 -17.58 11.94 -11.81
CA VAL A 189 -16.23 11.95 -11.23
C VAL A 189 -16.30 12.08 -9.71
N GLN A 190 -15.63 11.18 -8.99
CA GLN A 190 -15.45 11.29 -7.54
C GLN A 190 -14.06 11.85 -7.23
N THR A 191 -13.97 12.75 -6.26
CA THR A 191 -12.71 13.40 -5.89
C THR A 191 -12.41 13.20 -4.41
N LEU A 192 -11.13 12.93 -4.12
CA LEU A 192 -10.58 12.83 -2.78
C LEU A 192 -9.34 13.71 -2.68
N THR A 193 -9.39 14.74 -1.83
CA THR A 193 -8.22 15.55 -1.49
C THR A 193 -7.75 15.18 -0.09
N LEU A 194 -6.48 14.81 0.08
CA LEU A 194 -5.92 14.48 1.40
C LEU A 194 -5.37 15.73 2.07
N ALA A 195 -5.57 15.86 3.38
CA ALA A 195 -4.87 16.86 4.18
C ALA A 195 -3.45 16.36 4.49
N VAL A 196 -2.41 17.11 4.13
CA VAL A 196 -1.01 16.71 4.33
C VAL A 196 -0.24 17.82 5.02
N GLY A 197 -0.33 17.92 6.36
CA GLY A 197 0.51 18.81 7.19
C GLY A 197 0.84 20.18 6.55
N PRO A 198 2.11 20.63 6.59
CA PRO A 198 2.54 21.87 5.92
C PRO A 198 2.80 21.70 4.40
N GLY A 199 2.37 20.59 3.80
CA GLY A 199 2.60 20.26 2.39
C GLY A 199 1.45 20.61 1.46
N ILE A 200 1.63 20.32 0.17
CA ILE A 200 0.56 20.45 -0.82
C ILE A 200 -0.34 19.22 -0.75
N ASN A 201 -1.64 19.45 -0.67
CA ASN A 201 -2.65 18.41 -0.57
C ASN A 201 -2.79 17.64 -1.91
N PRO A 202 -2.48 16.34 -1.95
CA PRO A 202 -2.70 15.52 -3.13
C PRO A 202 -4.19 15.27 -3.32
N THR A 203 -4.64 15.34 -4.57
CA THR A 203 -6.01 15.12 -5.00
C THR A 203 -6.08 13.93 -5.93
N TYR A 204 -6.91 12.95 -5.59
CA TYR A 204 -7.21 11.78 -6.41
C TYR A 204 -8.57 11.99 -7.09
N LYS A 205 -8.60 11.88 -8.41
CA LYS A 205 -9.82 11.97 -9.23
C LYS A 205 -10.12 10.58 -9.79
N PHE A 206 -11.22 9.99 -9.35
CA PHE A 206 -11.73 8.72 -9.87
C PHE A 206 -12.63 9.02 -11.07
N LEU A 207 -12.13 8.67 -12.26
CA LEU A 207 -12.76 8.96 -13.54
C LEU A 207 -13.57 7.76 -14.01
N PRO A 208 -14.89 7.89 -14.23
CA PRO A 208 -15.73 6.80 -14.72
C PRO A 208 -15.45 6.51 -16.20
N THR A 209 -15.16 5.25 -16.51
CA THR A 209 -14.81 4.75 -17.85
C THR A 209 -15.54 3.45 -18.16
N GLU A 210 -15.77 3.13 -19.44
CA GLU A 210 -16.43 1.86 -19.81
C GLU A 210 -15.48 0.65 -19.74
N GLU A 211 -14.20 0.86 -20.04
CA GLU A 211 -13.25 -0.21 -20.36
C GLU A 211 -12.23 -0.51 -19.23
N SER A 212 -12.28 0.20 -18.10
CA SER A 212 -11.28 -0.03 -17.04
C SER A 212 -11.46 -1.42 -16.39
N ARG A 213 -10.36 -2.09 -16.09
CA ARG A 213 -10.36 -3.35 -15.31
C ARG A 213 -10.38 -3.00 -13.83
N MET A 214 -11.32 -3.58 -13.08
CA MET A 214 -11.38 -3.38 -11.63
C MET A 214 -10.37 -4.30 -10.93
N PRO A 215 -9.37 -3.73 -10.24
CA PRO A 215 -8.42 -4.55 -9.50
C PRO A 215 -9.13 -5.17 -8.30
N LYS A 216 -8.84 -6.45 -8.04
CA LYS A 216 -9.23 -7.11 -6.81
C LYS A 216 -8.08 -6.97 -5.84
N ASN A 217 -8.32 -6.37 -4.68
CA ASN A 217 -7.30 -6.26 -3.65
C ASN A 217 -7.78 -7.02 -2.41
N VAL A 218 -6.84 -7.59 -1.65
CA VAL A 218 -7.13 -8.33 -0.43
C VAL A 218 -6.36 -7.70 0.72
N VAL A 219 -7.01 -7.57 1.87
CA VAL A 219 -6.38 -7.14 3.11
C VAL A 219 -6.40 -8.31 4.09
N GLU A 220 -5.23 -8.67 4.61
CA GLU A 220 -5.09 -9.73 5.61
C GLU A 220 -4.45 -9.15 6.88
N VAL A 221 -5.20 -9.22 7.97
CA VAL A 221 -4.73 -8.81 9.30
C VAL A 221 -4.13 -10.04 9.98
N LEU A 222 -2.85 -9.92 10.34
CA LEU A 222 -2.04 -10.99 10.91
C LEU A 222 -1.65 -10.61 12.34
N VAL A 223 -2.04 -11.46 13.28
CA VAL A 223 -1.64 -11.36 14.69
C VAL A 223 -0.26 -11.99 14.85
N TRP A 224 0.67 -11.26 15.46
CA TRP A 224 1.99 -11.78 15.73
C TRP A 224 1.92 -12.90 16.78
N PRO A 225 2.42 -14.12 16.49
CA PRO A 225 2.35 -15.21 17.44
C PRO A 225 3.17 -14.89 18.69
N LYS A 226 2.62 -15.21 19.87
CA LYS A 226 3.36 -15.10 21.13
C LYS A 226 4.27 -16.31 21.30
N ARG A 227 5.44 -16.12 21.92
CA ARG A 227 6.23 -17.28 22.38
C ARG A 227 5.41 -18.03 23.41
N SER A 228 5.12 -19.31 23.17
CA SER A 228 4.75 -20.20 24.24
C SER A 228 6.00 -20.40 25.09
N PHE A 229 6.08 -19.74 26.24
CA PHE A 229 6.99 -20.18 27.27
C PHE A 229 6.43 -21.52 27.75
N GLY A 230 7.06 -22.62 27.31
CA GLY A 230 6.79 -23.91 27.92
C GLY A 230 7.01 -23.75 29.42
N SER A 231 5.97 -23.99 30.21
CA SER A 231 6.11 -24.21 31.64
C SER A 231 6.99 -25.45 31.79
N THR A 232 8.26 -25.26 32.14
CA THR A 232 9.03 -26.29 32.81
C THR A 232 8.40 -26.51 34.18
N GLU A 233 7.49 -27.48 34.25
CA GLU A 233 7.23 -28.24 35.49
C GLU A 233 8.19 -29.42 35.58
#